data_AF-A0A7C1FBJ7-F1
#
_entry.id   AF-A0A7C1FBJ7-F1
#
_cell.length_a   1.000
_cell.length_b   1.000
_cell.length_c   1.000
_cell.angle_alpha   90.00
_cell.angle_beta   90.00
_cell.angle_gamma   90.00
#
_symmetry.space_group_name_H-M   'P 1'
#
loop_
_entity.id
_entity.type
_entity.pdbx_description
1 polymer ?
#
loop_
_entity_poly.entity_id
_entity_poly.type
_entity_poly.pdbx_seq_one_letter_code
_entity_poly.pdbx_strand_id
1 'polypeptide(L)'
;MGGLVVRPVKITDTTLRDGHQSLWATRMRTADMLPIVERLDRVGYHSLEVWGGATFDVCLRYLYEDPWERLREIKRRVKHTPLQMLLRGQSLVGYGHYPDDVAEAFVRKAVENGIDIIRIFDALNDIRNLE
;
A
#
# COMPACT_ATOMS: atom_id res chain seq x y z
N MET A 1 -38.76 13.77 -14.06
CA MET A 1 -38.38 12.36 -13.84
C MET A 1 -36.86 12.29 -13.78
N GLY A 2 -36.28 12.20 -12.58
CA GLY A 2 -34.83 12.05 -12.42
C GLY A 2 -34.43 10.61 -12.72
N GLY A 3 -33.70 10.39 -13.82
CA GLY A 3 -33.17 9.07 -14.14
C GLY A 3 -32.22 8.57 -13.06
N LEU A 4 -32.28 7.28 -12.75
CA LEU A 4 -31.34 6.61 -11.85
C LEU A 4 -29.91 6.78 -12.38
N VAL A 5 -29.07 7.52 -11.66
CA VAL A 5 -27.64 7.61 -11.95
C VAL A 5 -27.00 6.32 -11.47
N VAL A 6 -26.70 5.41 -12.40
CA VAL A 6 -25.94 4.19 -12.10
C VAL A 6 -24.48 4.58 -11.85
N ARG A 7 -23.99 4.32 -10.63
CA ARG A 7 -22.58 4.51 -10.27
C ARG A 7 -21.89 3.14 -10.24
N PRO A 8 -20.97 2.84 -11.17
CA PRO A 8 -20.24 1.57 -11.15
C PRO A 8 -19.46 1.37 -9.85
N VAL A 9 -19.41 0.13 -9.37
CA VAL A 9 -18.59 -0.24 -8.21
C VAL A 9 -17.11 -0.12 -8.59
N LYS A 10 -16.35 0.50 -7.69
CA LYS A 10 -14.90 0.69 -7.82
C LYS A 10 -14.17 -0.49 -7.17
N ILE A 11 -13.16 -1.04 -7.85
CA ILE A 11 -12.40 -2.21 -7.39
C ILE A 11 -10.96 -1.82 -7.06
N THR A 12 -10.46 -2.24 -5.90
CA THR A 12 -9.04 -2.15 -5.53
C THR A 12 -8.43 -3.54 -5.60
N ASP A 13 -7.34 -3.67 -6.36
CA ASP A 13 -6.60 -4.94 -6.44
C ASP A 13 -5.61 -5.04 -5.29
N THR A 14 -5.54 -6.22 -4.64
CA THR A 14 -4.67 -6.46 -3.48
C THR A 14 -3.60 -7.51 -3.75
N THR A 15 -3.44 -7.96 -5.00
CA THR A 15 -2.52 -9.04 -5.38
C THR A 15 -1.09 -8.78 -4.92
N LEU A 16 -0.63 -7.52 -5.00
CA LEU A 16 0.75 -7.11 -4.71
C LEU A 16 1.02 -6.84 -3.23
N ARG A 17 0.00 -6.90 -2.35
CA ARG A 17 0.13 -6.68 -0.90
C ARG A 17 -0.63 -7.74 -0.11
N ASP A 18 -1.94 -7.57 0.08
CA ASP A 18 -2.72 -8.41 0.99
C ASP A 18 -2.93 -9.84 0.48
N GLY A 19 -2.99 -10.03 -0.84
CA GLY A 19 -3.16 -11.34 -1.46
C GLY A 19 -2.06 -12.31 -1.04
N HIS A 20 -0.80 -11.95 -1.30
CA HIS A 20 0.33 -12.80 -0.92
C HIS A 20 0.65 -12.79 0.57
N GLN A 21 0.35 -11.69 1.27
CA GLN A 21 0.44 -11.63 2.74
C GLN A 21 -0.49 -12.66 3.39
N SER A 22 -1.71 -12.79 2.89
CA SER A 22 -2.72 -13.72 3.41
C SER A 22 -2.50 -15.16 2.97
N LEU A 23 -1.98 -15.38 1.75
CA LEU A 23 -1.91 -16.72 1.15
C LEU A 23 -0.56 -17.43 1.35
N TRP A 24 0.56 -16.70 1.37
CA TRP A 24 1.90 -17.32 1.50
C TRP A 24 2.89 -16.48 2.31
N ALA A 25 2.42 -15.90 3.42
CA ALA A 25 3.28 -15.23 4.41
C ALA A 25 4.14 -14.09 3.84
N THR A 26 3.58 -13.33 2.89
CA THR A 26 4.17 -12.09 2.36
C THR A 26 5.45 -12.28 1.53
N ARG A 27 5.71 -13.50 1.04
CA ARG A 27 6.99 -13.87 0.43
C ARG A 27 7.15 -13.55 -1.07
N MET A 28 6.24 -12.79 -1.67
CA MET A 28 6.39 -12.37 -3.07
C MET A 28 7.57 -11.37 -3.19
N ARG A 29 8.52 -11.66 -4.07
CA ARG A 29 9.69 -10.80 -4.33
C ARG A 29 9.34 -9.69 -5.31
N THR A 30 10.11 -8.59 -5.27
CA THR A 30 9.92 -7.50 -6.22
C THR A 30 10.06 -7.99 -7.67
N ALA A 31 11.02 -8.89 -7.93
CA ALA A 31 11.24 -9.46 -9.26
C ALA A 31 10.03 -10.24 -9.82
N ASP A 32 9.21 -10.85 -8.96
CA ASP A 32 8.00 -11.57 -9.37
C ASP A 32 6.83 -10.61 -9.65
N MET A 33 6.84 -9.43 -9.01
CA MET A 33 5.82 -8.39 -9.20
C MET A 33 6.00 -7.62 -10.51
N LEU A 34 7.22 -7.14 -10.78
CA LEU A 34 7.49 -6.18 -11.86
C LEU A 34 7.05 -6.63 -13.27
N PRO A 35 7.09 -7.91 -13.67
CA PRO A 35 6.64 -8.33 -15.00
C PRO A 35 5.15 -8.08 -15.29
N ILE A 36 4.30 -7.96 -14.26
CA ILE A 36 2.84 -7.82 -14.44
C ILE A 36 2.30 -6.42 -14.16
N VAL A 37 3.06 -5.55 -13.49
CA VAL A 37 2.52 -4.26 -12.99
C VAL A 37 2.00 -3.33 -14.09
N GLU A 38 2.62 -3.28 -15.27
CA GLU A 38 2.13 -2.44 -16.39
C GLU A 38 0.81 -2.96 -16.97
N ARG A 39 0.55 -4.27 -16.86
CA ARG A 39 -0.74 -4.85 -17.28
C ARG A 39 -1.81 -4.54 -16.25
N LEU A 40 -1.49 -4.65 -14.95
CA LEU A 40 -2.40 -4.26 -13.86
C LEU A 40 -2.80 -2.77 -13.98
N ASP A 41 -1.84 -1.91 -14.33
CA ASP A 41 -2.08 -0.46 -14.49
C ASP A 41 -3.09 -0.12 -15.59
N ARG A 42 -3.28 -1.01 -16.57
CA ARG A 42 -4.22 -0.82 -17.69
C ARG A 42 -5.61 -1.39 -17.46
N VAL A 43 -5.84 -2.10 -16.35
CA VAL A 43 -7.14 -2.75 -16.06
C VAL A 43 -8.23 -1.73 -15.74
N GLY A 44 -7.85 -0.58 -15.16
CA GLY A 44 -8.80 0.44 -14.69
C GLY A 44 -9.28 0.22 -13.24
N TYR A 45 -8.42 -0.34 -12.40
CA TYR A 45 -8.68 -0.40 -10.96
C TYR A 45 -8.78 0.99 -10.34
N HIS A 46 -9.55 1.10 -9.26
CA HIS A 46 -9.60 2.30 -8.45
C HIS A 46 -8.27 2.59 -7.75
N SER A 47 -7.60 1.54 -7.27
CA SER A 47 -6.25 1.59 -6.75
C SER A 47 -5.59 0.22 -6.81
N LEU A 48 -4.25 0.20 -6.78
CA LEU A 48 -3.46 -1.01 -6.52
C LEU A 48 -2.91 -0.93 -5.11
N GLU A 49 -3.27 -1.87 -4.24
CA GLU A 49 -2.65 -1.97 -2.93
C GLU A 49 -1.33 -2.73 -3.03
N VAL A 50 -0.23 -2.02 -2.81
CA VAL A 50 1.13 -2.50 -3.13
C VAL A 50 2.11 -2.39 -1.96
N TRP A 51 1.73 -1.75 -0.86
CA TRP A 51 2.66 -1.40 0.21
C TRP A 51 2.03 -1.34 1.60
N GLY A 52 2.88 -1.22 2.63
CA GLY A 52 2.45 -1.26 4.03
C GLY A 52 2.08 -2.67 4.51
N GLY A 53 1.32 -2.78 5.60
CA GLY A 53 1.09 -4.05 6.27
C GLY A 53 2.41 -4.74 6.65
N ALA A 54 2.52 -6.05 6.43
CA ALA A 54 3.73 -6.81 6.75
C ALA A 54 4.84 -6.70 5.70
N THR A 55 4.56 -6.09 4.54
CA THR A 55 5.52 -6.07 3.42
C THR A 55 6.82 -5.34 3.77
N PHE A 56 6.75 -4.28 4.59
CA PHE A 56 7.92 -3.50 4.98
C PHE A 56 8.92 -4.34 5.80
N ASP A 57 8.46 -5.00 6.87
CA ASP A 57 9.28 -5.91 7.67
C ASP A 57 9.80 -7.09 6.83
N VAL A 58 8.95 -7.71 6.02
CA VAL A 58 9.33 -8.92 5.26
C VAL A 58 10.34 -8.63 4.16
N CYS A 59 10.27 -7.46 3.51
CA CYS A 59 11.31 -7.01 2.58
C CYS A 59 12.68 -7.03 3.24
N LEU A 60 12.79 -6.39 4.41
CA LEU A 60 14.05 -6.27 5.15
C LEU A 60 14.50 -7.60 5.76
N ARG A 61 13.58 -8.32 6.40
CA ARG A 61 13.90 -9.48 7.25
C ARG A 61 14.13 -10.77 6.47
N TYR A 62 13.38 -11.00 5.39
CA TYR A 62 13.37 -12.31 4.72
C TYR A 62 13.75 -12.25 3.25
N LEU A 63 13.46 -11.15 2.56
CA LEU A 63 13.71 -11.03 1.13
C LEU A 63 15.05 -10.35 0.83
N TYR A 64 15.63 -9.67 1.82
CA TYR A 64 16.83 -8.83 1.68
C TYR A 64 16.64 -7.76 0.59
N GLU A 65 15.46 -7.15 0.57
CA GLU A 65 15.05 -6.10 -0.36
C GLU A 65 14.80 -4.79 0.41
N ASP A 66 15.11 -3.65 -0.22
CA ASP A 66 14.70 -2.34 0.29
C ASP A 66 13.20 -2.11 -0.04
N PRO A 67 12.31 -1.99 0.96
CA PRO A 67 10.89 -1.74 0.72
C PRO A 67 10.65 -0.41 -0.01
N TRP A 68 11.51 0.59 0.16
CA TRP A 68 11.41 1.86 -0.56
C TRP A 68 11.77 1.72 -2.03
N GLU A 69 12.79 0.92 -2.37
CA GLU A 69 13.11 0.67 -3.77
C GLU A 69 12.01 -0.13 -4.46
N ARG A 70 11.40 -1.11 -3.77
CA ARG A 70 10.20 -1.81 -4.27
C ARG A 70 9.10 -0.82 -4.66
N LEU A 71 8.76 0.11 -3.75
CA LEU A 71 7.75 1.13 -4.02
C LEU A 71 8.13 2.00 -5.23
N ARG A 72 9.38 2.47 -5.29
CA ARG A 72 9.88 3.27 -6.43
C ARG A 72 9.83 2.49 -7.73
N GLU A 73 10.22 1.21 -7.77
CA GLU A 73 10.19 0.38 -8.99
C GLU A 73 8.74 0.16 -9.48
N ILE A 74 7.79 -0.03 -8.57
CA ILE A 74 6.36 -0.12 -8.90
C ILE A 74 5.85 1.22 -9.45
N LYS A 75 6.06 2.36 -8.75
CA LYS A 75 5.69 3.71 -9.26
C LYS A 75 6.40 4.07 -10.56
N ARG A 76 7.60 3.52 -10.75
CA ARG A 76 8.34 3.31 -12.01
C ARG A 76 7.46 3.06 -13.23
N ARG A 77 6.61 2.05 -13.09
CA ARG A 77 5.91 1.35 -14.17
C ARG A 77 4.40 1.58 -14.14
N VAL A 78 3.83 1.81 -12.96
CA VAL A 78 2.42 2.14 -12.76
C VAL A 78 2.25 3.66 -12.83
N LYS A 79 1.58 4.15 -13.89
CA LYS A 79 1.41 5.58 -14.18
C LYS A 79 -0.04 6.05 -14.13
N HIS A 80 -1.00 5.15 -14.30
CA HIS A 80 -2.41 5.50 -14.43
C HIS A 80 -3.22 5.21 -13.18
N THR A 81 -2.83 4.20 -12.41
CA THR A 81 -3.58 3.70 -11.26
C THR A 81 -2.97 4.21 -9.96
N PRO A 82 -3.77 4.79 -9.04
CA PRO A 82 -3.30 5.19 -7.72
C PRO A 82 -2.71 4.02 -6.93
N LEU A 83 -1.54 4.22 -6.32
CA LEU A 83 -0.94 3.27 -5.40
C LEU A 83 -1.49 3.46 -3.99
N GLN A 84 -1.98 2.38 -3.40
CA GLN A 84 -2.52 2.34 -2.04
C GLN A 84 -1.59 1.59 -1.09
N MET A 85 -1.55 2.04 0.17
CA MET A 85 -0.96 1.30 1.27
C MET A 85 -1.89 1.13 2.47
N LEU A 86 -1.58 0.15 3.32
CA LEU A 86 -2.16 0.00 4.66
C LEU A 86 -1.18 0.52 5.73
N LEU A 87 -1.62 1.45 6.57
CA LEU A 87 -0.83 2.07 7.64
C LEU A 87 -1.57 1.92 8.98
N ARG A 88 -0.88 1.45 10.03
CA ARG A 88 -1.48 1.24 11.35
C ARG A 88 -1.31 2.46 12.26
N GLY A 89 -2.01 3.55 11.94
CA GLY A 89 -2.06 4.77 12.76
C GLY A 89 -0.69 5.21 13.31
N GLN A 90 -0.65 5.56 14.59
CA GLN A 90 0.58 5.93 15.30
C GLN A 90 1.67 4.83 15.34
N SER A 91 1.32 3.57 15.04
CA SER A 91 2.29 2.48 14.95
C SER A 91 2.93 2.33 13.56
N LEU A 92 2.44 3.08 12.56
CA LEU A 92 2.95 3.07 11.19
C LEU A 92 3.02 1.65 10.61
N VAL A 93 4.23 1.19 10.26
CA VAL A 93 4.58 -0.17 9.84
C VAL A 93 5.49 -0.88 10.86
N GLY A 94 5.55 -0.34 12.09
CA GLY A 94 6.43 -0.80 13.16
C GLY A 94 5.71 -1.49 14.33
N TYR A 95 6.45 -1.69 15.41
CA TYR A 95 6.04 -2.56 16.54
C TYR A 95 5.48 -1.83 17.76
N GLY A 96 5.52 -0.51 17.78
CA GLY A 96 4.99 0.32 18.88
C GLY A 96 4.53 1.68 18.36
N HIS A 97 4.09 2.55 19.25
CA HIS A 97 3.73 3.93 18.91
C HIS A 97 4.98 4.77 18.70
N TYR A 98 4.98 5.58 17.65
CA TYR A 98 6.05 6.51 17.33
C TYR A 98 5.62 7.94 17.68
N PRO A 99 6.55 8.86 17.96
CA PRO A 99 6.21 10.27 18.11
C PRO A 99 5.76 10.87 16.77
N ASP A 100 5.02 11.99 16.83
CA ASP A 100 4.34 12.57 15.66
C ASP A 100 5.31 13.00 14.55
N ASP A 101 6.51 13.46 14.90
CA ASP A 101 7.55 13.85 13.92
C ASP A 101 8.02 12.65 13.06
N VAL A 102 8.10 11.46 13.66
CA VAL A 102 8.39 10.22 12.94
C VAL A 102 7.22 9.81 12.05
N ALA A 103 5.98 9.95 12.54
CA ALA A 103 4.78 9.66 11.77
C ALA A 103 4.66 10.57 10.54
N GLU A 104 4.83 11.89 10.73
CA GLU A 104 4.83 12.88 9.68
C GLU A 104 5.94 12.60 8.66
N ALA A 105 7.16 12.35 9.12
CA ALA A 105 8.28 12.04 8.24
C ALA A 105 8.04 10.77 7.42
N PHE A 106 7.44 9.73 8.02
CA PHE A 106 7.13 8.49 7.34
C PHE A 106 6.07 8.70 6.24
N VAL A 107 4.96 9.38 6.58
CA VAL A 107 3.89 9.67 5.61
C VAL A 107 4.41 10.54 4.47
N ARG A 108 5.18 11.59 4.78
CA ARG A 108 5.80 12.45 3.77
C ARG A 108 6.67 11.63 2.82
N LYS A 109 7.52 10.73 3.35
CA LYS A 109 8.37 9.87 2.52
C LYS A 109 7.57 8.84 1.71
N ALA A 110 6.50 8.28 2.25
CA ALA A 110 5.63 7.36 1.52
C ALA A 110 4.99 8.04 0.30
N VAL A 111 4.47 9.25 0.48
CA VAL A 111 3.89 10.06 -0.61
C VAL A 111 4.95 10.48 -1.62
N GLU A 112 6.11 10.98 -1.17
CA GLU A 112 7.24 11.35 -2.05
C GLU A 112 7.70 10.19 -2.95
N ASN A 113 7.64 8.94 -2.46
CA ASN A 113 8.05 7.76 -3.23
C ASN A 113 6.92 7.15 -4.07
N GLY A 114 5.69 7.66 -3.97
CA GLY A 114 4.62 7.37 -4.93
C GLY A 114 3.34 6.78 -4.38
N ILE A 115 3.15 6.69 -3.06
CA ILE A 115 1.84 6.34 -2.48
C ILE A 115 0.86 7.49 -2.71
N ASP A 116 -0.31 7.15 -3.26
CA ASP A 116 -1.38 8.10 -3.57
C ASP A 116 -2.55 7.99 -2.57
N ILE A 117 -2.80 6.79 -2.02
CA ILE A 117 -3.87 6.53 -1.04
C ILE A 117 -3.31 5.83 0.20
N ILE A 118 -3.56 6.39 1.38
CA ILE A 118 -3.19 5.77 2.66
C ILE A 118 -4.46 5.31 3.37
N ARG A 119 -4.60 4.00 3.53
CA ARG A 119 -5.65 3.41 4.36
C ARG A 119 -5.13 3.31 5.79
N ILE A 120 -5.57 4.22 6.65
CA ILE A 120 -5.16 4.28 8.06
C ILE A 120 -6.15 3.49 8.90
N PHE A 121 -5.65 2.68 9.83
CA PHE A 121 -6.49 1.98 10.81
C PHE A 121 -5.80 1.90 12.17
N ASP A 122 -6.61 1.70 13.20
CA ASP A 122 -6.18 1.35 14.55
C ASP A 122 -6.78 -0.01 14.91
N ALA A 123 -6.02 -0.84 15.64
CA ALA A 123 -6.45 -2.20 15.94
C ALA A 123 -7.68 -2.27 16.87
N LEU A 124 -7.94 -1.21 17.63
CA LEU A 124 -9.04 -1.09 18.58
C LEU A 124 -10.05 0.01 18.20
N ASN A 125 -9.93 0.57 16.99
CA ASN A 125 -10.72 1.71 16.49
C ASN A 125 -10.63 2.95 17.39
N ASP A 126 -9.50 3.18 18.04
CA ASP A 126 -9.24 4.44 18.73
C ASP A 126 -8.88 5.53 17.72
N ILE A 127 -9.81 6.45 17.49
CA ILE A 127 -9.66 7.52 16.51
C ILE A 127 -8.47 8.44 16.80
N ARG A 128 -8.05 8.54 18.06
CA ARG A 128 -6.90 9.38 18.47
C ARG A 128 -5.59 8.89 17.88
N ASN A 129 -5.50 7.60 17.56
CA ASN A 129 -4.33 7.01 16.90
C ASN A 129 -4.33 7.24 15.37
N LEU A 130 -5.35 7.92 14.84
CA LEU A 130 -5.54 8.20 13.41
C LEU A 130 -5.48 9.70 13.07
N GLU A 131 -5.36 10.56 14.09
CA GLU A 131 -5.34 12.02 13.96
C GLU A 131 -4.09 12.56 13.23
#